data_AF-A0A8S0FZC1-F1
#
_entry.id   AF-A0A8S0FZC1-F1
#
_cell.length_a   1.000
_cell.length_b   1.000
_cell.length_c   1.000
_cell.angle_alpha   90.00
_cell.angle_beta   90.00
_cell.angle_gamma   90.00
#
_symmetry.space_group_name_H-M   'P 1'
#
loop_
_entity.id
_entity.type
_entity.pdbx_description
1 polymer ?
#
loop_
_entity_poly.entity_id
_entity_poly.type
_entity_poly.pdbx_seq_one_letter_code
_entity_poly.pdbx_strand_id
1 'polypeptide(L)'
;MGLGSFSNGNAEGGLTTQEEKSLGAYTKSGDALIAGVILPTQQTPFPGLWLMDVVPDGEPRFGYPNINDSSEALELIASGCHMVLFTTGRGSVIGSVIAPIIKVCNNPQTWEHLSDDMDVNAGRVISEGATLDDIADDIMQVIEHVANGQYCAAERLEHQEFAG
;
A
#
# COMPACT_ATOMS: atom_id res chain seq x y z
N MET A 1 10.13 -0.92 -21.03
CA MET A 1 9.90 0.49 -21.43
C MET A 1 8.93 1.11 -20.42
N GLY A 2 9.46 1.73 -19.36
CA GLY A 2 8.73 2.14 -18.16
C GLY A 2 7.79 3.34 -18.30
N LEU A 3 7.46 3.77 -19.51
CA LEU A 3 6.71 5.01 -19.76
C LEU A 3 5.22 4.95 -19.36
N GLY A 4 4.72 3.83 -18.83
CA GLY A 4 3.29 3.58 -18.60
C GLY A 4 2.79 3.72 -17.15
N SER A 5 3.62 3.94 -16.14
CA SER A 5 3.19 4.01 -14.72
C SER A 5 2.91 5.44 -14.22
N PHE A 6 2.80 6.42 -15.12
CA PHE A 6 2.42 7.79 -14.77
C PHE A 6 0.98 8.05 -15.24
N SER A 7 0.00 7.65 -14.42
CA SER A 7 -1.42 7.83 -14.70
C SER A 7 -1.83 9.30 -14.65
N ASN A 8 -2.87 9.68 -15.37
CA ASN A 8 -3.43 11.05 -15.34
C ASN A 8 -3.76 11.50 -13.90
N GLY A 9 -4.20 10.56 -13.05
CA GLY A 9 -4.45 10.84 -11.64
C GLY A 9 -3.21 11.25 -10.82
N ASN A 10 -2.02 10.80 -11.20
CA ASN A 10 -0.78 11.21 -10.53
C ASN A 10 -0.39 12.63 -10.94
N ALA A 11 -0.58 12.96 -12.22
CA ALA A 11 -0.37 14.31 -12.74
C ALA A 11 -1.33 15.32 -12.08
N GLU A 12 -2.62 15.00 -12.02
CA GLU A 12 -3.63 15.82 -11.33
C GLU A 12 -3.36 15.91 -9.81
N GLY A 13 -2.76 14.88 -9.22
CA GLY A 13 -2.32 14.84 -7.82
C GLY A 13 -1.05 15.66 -7.54
N GLY A 14 -0.49 16.35 -8.54
CA GLY A 14 0.64 17.27 -8.39
C GLY A 14 2.02 16.62 -8.58
N LEU A 15 2.10 15.33 -8.93
CA LEU A 15 3.36 14.74 -9.36
C LEU A 15 3.69 15.23 -10.76
N THR A 16 4.96 15.47 -11.04
CA THR A 16 5.44 15.98 -12.34
C THR A 16 6.34 14.99 -13.06
N THR A 17 6.93 14.04 -12.32
CA THR A 17 7.86 13.06 -12.88
C THR A 17 7.63 11.65 -12.33
N GLN A 18 8.16 10.66 -13.05
CA GLN A 18 8.11 9.26 -12.62
C GLN A 18 9.10 8.98 -11.48
N GLU A 19 10.17 9.76 -11.43
CA GLU A 19 11.19 9.78 -10.39
C GLU A 19 10.61 10.25 -9.06
N GLU A 20 9.79 11.31 -9.04
CA GLU A 20 9.08 11.78 -7.84
C GLU A 20 8.16 10.70 -7.27
N LYS A 21 7.41 10.01 -8.15
CA LYS A 21 6.56 8.89 -7.74
C LYS A 21 7.39 7.75 -7.13
N SER A 22 8.49 7.39 -7.78
CA SER A 22 9.38 6.32 -7.34
C SER A 22 10.06 6.66 -6.01
N LEU A 23 10.47 7.92 -5.82
CA LEU A 23 11.06 8.39 -4.57
C LEU A 23 10.06 8.29 -3.41
N GLY A 24 8.82 8.72 -3.62
CA GLY A 24 7.76 8.57 -2.61
C GLY A 24 7.44 7.09 -2.30
N ALA A 25 7.58 6.20 -3.28
CA ALA A 25 7.46 4.77 -3.04
C ALA A 25 8.63 4.23 -2.19
N TYR A 26 9.86 4.64 -2.50
CA TYR A 26 11.06 4.28 -1.75
C TYR A 26 11.01 4.78 -0.31
N THR A 27 10.52 6.00 -0.05
CA THR A 27 10.43 6.54 1.32
C THR A 27 9.66 5.62 2.27
N LYS A 28 8.71 4.82 1.78
CA LYS A 28 7.95 3.84 2.60
C LYS A 28 8.82 2.71 3.15
N SER A 29 9.99 2.45 2.58
CA SER A 29 10.90 1.43 3.09
C SER A 29 11.66 1.86 4.35
N GLY A 30 11.59 3.14 4.71
CA GLY A 30 12.38 3.72 5.80
C GLY A 30 13.88 3.56 5.58
N ASP A 31 14.63 3.51 6.68
CA ASP A 31 16.11 3.49 6.68
C ASP A 31 16.72 2.10 6.89
N ALA A 32 15.91 1.04 6.89
CA ALA A 32 16.39 -0.33 7.08
C ALA A 32 17.23 -0.79 5.87
N LEU A 33 18.23 -1.65 6.12
CA LEU A 33 19.00 -2.26 5.04
C LEU A 33 18.12 -3.24 4.25
N ILE A 34 18.11 -3.09 2.92
CA ILE A 34 17.43 -4.02 2.01
C ILE A 34 18.12 -5.38 2.10
N ALA A 35 17.41 -6.38 2.60
CA ALA A 35 17.87 -7.75 2.76
C ALA A 35 17.93 -8.51 1.42
N GLY A 36 17.10 -8.10 0.45
CA GLY A 36 17.11 -8.64 -0.91
C GLY A 36 15.83 -8.33 -1.68
N VAL A 37 15.69 -9.01 -2.81
CA VAL A 37 14.52 -8.94 -3.71
C VAL A 37 13.91 -10.33 -3.83
N ILE A 38 12.58 -10.41 -3.81
CA ILE A 38 11.80 -11.63 -4.05
C ILE A 38 10.88 -11.44 -5.25
N LEU A 39 10.56 -12.53 -5.94
CA LEU A 39 9.48 -12.54 -6.93
C LEU A 39 8.13 -12.81 -6.24
N PRO A 40 7.00 -12.45 -6.86
CA PRO A 40 5.67 -12.83 -6.38
C PRO A 40 5.61 -14.32 -6.02
N THR A 41 4.93 -14.64 -4.91
CA THR A 41 4.77 -15.99 -4.33
C THR A 41 6.03 -16.61 -3.70
N GLN A 42 7.19 -15.94 -3.76
CA GLN A 42 8.37 -16.38 -3.02
C GLN A 42 8.33 -15.89 -1.58
N GLN A 43 8.70 -16.76 -0.63
CA GLN A 43 8.85 -16.39 0.77
C GLN A 43 10.23 -15.84 1.06
N THR A 44 10.32 -14.94 2.05
CA THR A 44 11.59 -14.42 2.53
C THR A 44 12.33 -15.48 3.36
N PRO A 45 13.64 -15.69 3.16
CA PRO A 45 14.38 -16.72 3.89
C PRO A 45 14.69 -16.35 5.35
N PHE A 46 14.62 -15.06 5.70
CA PHE A 46 14.87 -14.55 7.05
C PHE A 46 14.25 -13.15 7.24
N PRO A 47 14.05 -12.68 8.50
CA PRO A 47 13.48 -11.37 8.79
C PRO A 47 14.31 -10.20 8.22
N GLY A 48 13.64 -9.18 7.69
CA GLY A 48 14.29 -7.97 7.17
C GLY A 48 13.38 -7.17 6.24
N LEU A 49 13.91 -6.09 5.67
CA LEU A 49 13.25 -5.33 4.60
C LEU A 49 13.51 -6.02 3.25
N TRP A 50 12.45 -6.49 2.60
CA TRP A 50 12.51 -7.13 1.29
C TRP A 50 11.69 -6.34 0.28
N LEU A 51 12.19 -6.25 -0.95
CA LEU A 51 11.45 -5.66 -2.06
C LEU A 51 10.86 -6.78 -2.92
N MET A 52 9.62 -6.62 -3.38
CA MET A 52 9.00 -7.54 -4.32
C MET A 52 9.12 -6.97 -5.74
N ASP A 53 9.73 -7.74 -6.64
CA ASP A 53 9.78 -7.39 -8.06
C ASP A 53 8.62 -8.03 -8.81
N VAL A 54 7.57 -7.23 -9.00
CA VAL A 54 6.35 -7.61 -9.72
C VAL A 54 6.48 -7.45 -11.24
N VAL A 55 7.64 -6.98 -11.73
CA VAL A 55 7.88 -6.79 -13.16
C VAL A 55 8.40 -8.11 -13.74
N PRO A 56 7.66 -8.78 -14.63
CA PRO A 56 8.11 -10.04 -15.20
C PRO A 56 9.33 -9.86 -16.10
N ASP A 57 10.24 -10.83 -16.05
CA ASP A 57 11.39 -10.91 -16.94
C ASP A 57 10.97 -11.12 -18.41
N GLY A 58 11.71 -10.50 -19.33
CA GLY A 58 11.63 -10.74 -20.77
C GLY A 58 10.87 -9.69 -21.58
N GLU A 59 10.53 -10.04 -22.82
CA GLU A 59 9.85 -9.11 -23.74
C GLU A 59 8.42 -8.80 -23.25
N PRO A 60 8.02 -7.52 -23.19
CA PRO A 60 6.66 -7.14 -22.84
C PRO A 60 5.65 -7.85 -23.73
N ARG A 61 4.79 -8.70 -23.16
CA ARG A 61 3.74 -9.37 -23.93
C ARG A 61 2.43 -8.56 -23.85
N PHE A 62 1.78 -8.41 -24.99
CA PHE A 62 0.43 -7.86 -25.06
C PHE A 62 -0.52 -8.75 -24.23
N GLY A 63 -1.25 -8.17 -23.29
CA GLY A 63 -2.22 -8.88 -22.45
C GLY A 63 -1.75 -9.25 -21.04
N TYR A 64 -0.54 -8.86 -20.62
CA TYR A 64 -0.24 -8.80 -19.18
C TYR A 64 -1.10 -7.70 -18.55
N PRO A 65 -1.85 -7.99 -17.48
CA PRO A 65 -2.61 -6.97 -16.79
C PRO A 65 -1.63 -5.90 -16.30
N ASN A 66 -2.03 -4.64 -16.46
CA ASN A 66 -1.30 -3.56 -15.80
C ASN A 66 -1.28 -3.86 -14.29
N ILE A 67 -0.13 -3.57 -13.69
CA ILE A 67 0.03 -3.56 -12.24
C ILE A 67 -1.18 -2.82 -11.64
N ASN A 68 -1.92 -3.52 -10.77
CA ASN A 68 -3.07 -2.97 -10.08
C ASN A 68 -3.00 -3.33 -8.59
N ASP A 69 -3.64 -2.49 -7.79
CA ASP A 69 -3.56 -2.54 -6.34
C ASP A 69 -3.99 -3.91 -5.78
N SER A 70 -5.05 -4.52 -6.33
CA SER A 70 -5.57 -5.81 -5.87
C SER A 70 -4.63 -6.98 -6.15
N SER A 71 -3.98 -7.00 -7.32
CA SER A 71 -2.97 -8.02 -7.63
C SER A 71 -1.74 -7.89 -6.74
N GLU A 72 -1.23 -6.66 -6.54
CA GLU A 72 -0.04 -6.44 -5.70
C GLU A 72 -0.27 -6.85 -4.24
N ALA A 73 -1.43 -6.49 -3.67
CA ALA A 73 -1.78 -6.90 -2.31
C ALA A 73 -1.83 -8.42 -2.17
N LEU A 74 -2.42 -9.13 -3.15
CA LEU A 74 -2.50 -10.59 -3.12
C LEU A 74 -1.14 -11.26 -3.35
N GLU A 75 -0.26 -10.68 -4.16
CA GLU A 75 1.11 -11.18 -4.34
C GLU A 75 1.92 -11.10 -3.04
N LEU A 76 1.83 -9.99 -2.32
CA LEU A 76 2.42 -9.84 -0.97
C LEU A 76 1.89 -10.91 -0.01
N ILE A 77 0.57 -11.10 0.02
CA ILE A 77 -0.08 -12.11 0.88
C ILE A 77 0.37 -13.53 0.48
N ALA A 78 0.43 -13.83 -0.82
CA ALA A 78 0.91 -15.12 -1.32
C ALA A 78 2.38 -15.38 -0.99
N SER A 79 3.18 -14.32 -0.86
CA SER A 79 4.56 -14.38 -0.38
C SER A 79 4.70 -14.46 1.15
N GLY A 80 3.59 -14.48 1.89
CA GLY A 80 3.57 -14.72 3.34
C GLY A 80 3.31 -13.47 4.20
N CYS A 81 2.89 -12.35 3.62
CA CYS A 81 2.46 -11.19 4.41
C CYS A 81 1.15 -11.51 5.16
N HIS A 82 1.19 -11.39 6.49
CA HIS A 82 0.02 -11.59 7.35
C HIS A 82 -0.90 -10.36 7.43
N MET A 83 -0.40 -9.18 7.07
CA MET A 83 -1.11 -7.90 7.02
C MET A 83 -0.46 -7.03 5.93
N VAL A 84 -1.25 -6.18 5.27
CA VAL A 84 -0.77 -5.25 4.24
C VAL A 84 -1.15 -3.83 4.63
N LEU A 85 -0.17 -2.93 4.66
CA LEU A 85 -0.40 -1.49 4.80
C LEU A 85 -0.58 -0.87 3.41
N PHE A 86 -1.74 -0.30 3.15
CA PHE A 86 -2.09 0.29 1.85
C PHE A 86 -2.30 1.80 1.97
N THR A 87 -1.41 2.59 1.38
CA THR A 87 -1.53 4.06 1.40
C THR A 87 -2.43 4.55 0.27
N THR A 88 -3.44 5.37 0.57
CA THR A 88 -4.37 5.92 -0.42
C THR A 88 -4.64 7.41 -0.24
N GLY A 89 -4.60 8.17 -1.33
CA GLY A 89 -4.99 9.60 -1.35
C GLY A 89 -6.31 9.88 -2.06
N ARG A 90 -6.99 8.83 -2.52
CA ARG A 90 -8.21 8.92 -3.36
C ARG A 90 -9.35 8.00 -2.91
N GLY A 91 -9.21 7.35 -1.75
CA GLY A 91 -10.29 6.53 -1.20
C GLY A 91 -10.42 5.17 -1.86
N SER A 92 -9.31 4.47 -2.03
CA SER A 92 -9.37 3.07 -2.49
C SER A 92 -10.15 2.23 -1.49
N VAL A 93 -11.10 1.45 -2.01
CA VAL A 93 -11.91 0.50 -1.25
C VAL A 93 -11.30 -0.90 -1.24
N ILE A 94 -10.03 -1.04 -1.62
CA ILE A 94 -9.35 -2.35 -1.64
C ILE A 94 -9.45 -3.08 -0.29
N GLY A 95 -9.62 -4.39 -0.37
CA GLY A 95 -9.65 -5.33 0.75
C GLY A 95 -9.15 -6.71 0.33
N SER A 96 -9.22 -7.69 1.21
CA SER A 96 -8.84 -9.07 0.94
C SER A 96 -9.59 -10.01 1.86
N VAL A 97 -9.89 -11.22 1.37
CA VAL A 97 -10.47 -12.30 2.18
C VAL A 97 -9.41 -13.11 2.94
N ILE A 98 -8.13 -12.92 2.63
CA ILE A 98 -7.04 -13.79 3.13
C ILE A 98 -6.31 -13.13 4.30
N ALA A 99 -5.98 -11.84 4.18
CA ALA A 99 -5.23 -11.10 5.19
C ALA A 99 -5.74 -9.66 5.30
N PRO A 100 -5.68 -9.03 6.49
CA PRO A 100 -6.13 -7.66 6.67
C PRO A 100 -5.36 -6.67 5.78
N ILE A 101 -6.10 -5.75 5.15
CA ILE A 101 -5.54 -4.58 4.47
C ILE A 101 -5.88 -3.35 5.31
N ILE A 102 -4.84 -2.77 5.91
CA ILE A 102 -4.93 -1.56 6.72
C ILE A 102 -4.71 -0.36 5.80
N LYS A 103 -5.73 0.49 5.67
CA LYS A 103 -5.75 1.64 4.76
C LYS A 103 -5.31 2.92 5.47
N VAL A 104 -4.22 3.51 4.98
CA VAL A 104 -3.66 4.76 5.49
C VAL A 104 -3.96 5.90 4.52
N CYS A 105 -4.76 6.87 4.95
CA CYS A 105 -5.13 8.02 4.12
C CYS A 105 -4.20 9.21 4.31
N ASN A 106 -3.64 9.72 3.22
CA ASN A 106 -2.74 10.89 3.27
C ASN A 106 -3.39 12.19 2.77
N ASN A 107 -4.67 12.19 2.43
CA ASN A 107 -5.39 13.35 1.91
C ASN A 107 -6.52 13.77 2.88
N PRO A 108 -6.40 14.92 3.57
CA PRO A 108 -7.42 15.39 4.51
C PRO A 108 -8.84 15.46 3.93
N GLN A 109 -8.97 15.93 2.68
CA GLN A 109 -10.28 16.04 2.04
C GLN A 109 -10.88 14.67 1.73
N THR A 110 -10.04 13.68 1.43
CA THR A 110 -10.53 12.30 1.22
C THR A 110 -10.95 11.69 2.56
N TRP A 111 -10.17 11.90 3.62
CA TRP A 111 -10.53 11.44 4.96
C TRP A 111 -11.87 12.00 5.44
N GLU A 112 -12.12 13.30 5.24
CA GLU A 112 -13.38 13.94 5.62
C GLU A 112 -14.61 13.27 4.98
N HIS A 113 -14.47 12.76 3.75
CA HIS A 113 -15.57 12.15 3.02
C HIS A 113 -15.65 10.62 3.13
N LEU A 114 -14.52 9.94 3.38
CA LEU A 114 -14.38 8.48 3.27
C LEU A 114 -13.65 7.86 4.47
N SER A 115 -13.67 8.51 5.63
CA SER A 115 -12.99 8.00 6.85
C SER A 115 -13.51 6.66 7.32
N ASP A 116 -14.79 6.33 7.07
CA ASP A 116 -15.35 5.02 7.41
C ASP A 116 -14.67 3.86 6.67
N ASP A 117 -14.09 4.15 5.50
CA ASP A 117 -13.36 3.20 4.65
C ASP A 117 -11.87 3.09 5.00
N MET A 118 -11.39 3.76 6.05
CA MET A 118 -9.96 3.95 6.31
C MET A 118 -9.61 3.71 7.77
N ASP A 119 -8.37 3.31 8.03
CA ASP A 119 -7.91 2.95 9.37
C ASP A 119 -7.09 4.08 10.02
N VAL A 120 -6.30 4.82 9.23
CA VAL A 120 -5.39 5.85 9.75
C VAL A 120 -5.45 7.13 8.91
N ASN A 121 -5.48 8.30 9.57
CA ASN A 121 -5.43 9.62 8.94
C ASN A 121 -4.02 10.24 8.99
N ALA A 122 -3.18 9.91 8.01
CA ALA A 122 -1.90 10.59 7.80
C ALA A 122 -2.06 12.02 7.23
N GLY A 123 -3.24 12.40 6.77
CA GLY A 123 -3.55 13.78 6.33
C GLY A 123 -3.37 14.83 7.43
N ARG A 124 -3.44 14.42 8.70
CA ARG A 124 -3.24 15.28 9.89
C ARG A 124 -1.89 16.00 9.91
N VAL A 125 -0.88 15.45 9.23
CA VAL A 125 0.41 16.12 9.05
C VAL A 125 0.23 17.47 8.33
N ILE A 126 -0.67 17.52 7.35
CA ILE A 126 -0.96 18.73 6.56
C ILE A 126 -2.02 19.59 7.23
N SER A 127 -3.11 18.99 7.73
CA SER A 127 -4.27 19.75 8.22
C SER A 127 -4.16 20.22 9.67
N GLU A 128 -3.47 19.46 10.52
CA GLU A 128 -3.45 19.66 11.98
C GLU A 128 -2.04 19.91 12.53
N GLY A 129 -1.01 19.78 11.69
CA GLY A 129 0.39 19.92 12.10
C GLY A 129 0.89 18.73 12.94
N ALA A 130 0.29 17.55 12.79
CA ALA A 130 0.79 16.32 13.39
C ALA A 130 2.19 15.99 12.87
N THR A 131 3.02 15.37 13.71
CA THR A 131 4.35 14.91 13.35
C THR A 131 4.27 13.54 12.65
N LEU A 132 5.37 13.14 11.99
CA LEU A 132 5.46 11.78 11.44
C LEU A 132 5.45 10.72 12.55
N ASP A 133 5.97 11.05 13.73
CA ASP A 133 5.96 10.15 14.89
C ASP A 133 4.52 9.93 15.39
N ASP A 134 3.69 10.97 15.42
CA ASP A 134 2.27 10.83 15.78
C ASP A 134 1.54 9.87 14.83
N ILE A 135 1.81 9.98 13.52
CA ILE A 135 1.21 9.06 12.53
C ILE A 135 1.80 7.65 12.63
N ALA A 136 3.07 7.52 12.95
CA ALA A 136 3.70 6.22 13.17
C ALA A 136 3.06 5.51 14.38
N ASP A 137 2.81 6.24 15.47
CA ASP A 137 2.11 5.72 16.64
C ASP A 137 0.68 5.29 16.31
N ASP A 138 -0.07 6.09 15.54
CA ASP A 138 -1.40 5.71 15.05
C ASP A 138 -1.37 4.40 14.22
N ILE A 139 -0.40 4.27 13.31
CA ILE A 139 -0.21 3.05 12.50
C ILE A 139 0.12 1.85 13.38
N MET A 140 1.06 2.00 14.33
CA MET A 140 1.46 0.94 15.24
C MET A 140 0.29 0.47 16.10
N GLN A 141 -0.52 1.40 16.61
CA GLN A 141 -1.70 1.08 17.38
C GLN A 141 -2.72 0.27 16.57
N VAL A 142 -2.97 0.64 15.31
CA VAL A 142 -3.87 -0.13 14.43
C VAL A 142 -3.30 -1.52 14.14
N ILE A 143 -2.00 -1.63 13.86
CA ILE A 143 -1.34 -2.93 13.65
C ILE A 143 -1.52 -3.82 14.87
N GLU A 144 -1.29 -3.30 16.08
CA GLU A 144 -1.47 -4.05 17.33
C GLU A 144 -2.92 -4.51 17.51
N HIS A 145 -3.89 -3.63 17.27
CA HIS A 145 -5.31 -3.97 17.35
C HIS A 145 -5.71 -5.08 16.38
N VAL A 146 -5.28 -4.97 15.12
CA VAL A 146 -5.58 -5.96 14.07
C VAL A 146 -4.88 -7.28 14.36
N ALA A 147 -3.62 -7.25 14.79
CA ALA A 147 -2.89 -8.44 15.22
C ALA A 147 -3.57 -9.16 16.40
N ASN A 148 -4.29 -8.40 17.25
CA ASN A 148 -5.09 -8.93 18.37
C ASN A 148 -6.53 -9.34 17.97
N GLY A 149 -6.85 -9.35 16.66
CA GLY A 149 -8.11 -9.84 16.13
C GLY A 149 -9.23 -8.82 16.02
N GLN A 150 -8.94 -7.52 16.18
CA GLN A 150 -9.89 -6.47 15.80
C GLN A 150 -9.92 -6.33 14.28
N TYR A 151 -11.09 -6.13 13.70
CA TYR A 151 -11.21 -5.96 12.26
C TYR A 151 -10.76 -4.58 11.81
N CYS A 152 -9.97 -4.53 10.72
CA CYS A 152 -9.69 -3.29 10.01
C CYS A 152 -10.94 -2.80 9.25
N ALA A 153 -10.89 -1.58 8.71
CA ALA A 153 -12.00 -0.98 7.97
C ALA A 153 -12.46 -1.86 6.79
N ALA A 154 -11.53 -2.42 6.02
CA ALA A 154 -11.84 -3.33 4.92
C ALA A 154 -12.59 -4.58 5.39
N GLU A 155 -12.18 -5.18 6.50
CA GLU A 155 -12.84 -6.37 7.05
C GLU A 155 -14.23 -6.04 7.60
N ARG A 156 -14.36 -4.94 8.34
CA ARG A 156 -15.65 -4.48 8.91
C ARG A 156 -16.70 -4.19 7.83
N LEU A 157 -16.26 -3.68 6.68
CA LEU A 157 -17.13 -3.34 5.55
C LEU A 157 -17.28 -4.50 4.54
N GLU A 158 -16.67 -5.65 4.83
CA GLU A 158 -16.70 -6.84 3.96
C GLU A 158 -16.16 -6.57 2.55
N HIS A 159 -15.07 -5.80 2.45
CA HIS A 159 -14.37 -5.58 1.19
C HIS A 159 -13.56 -6.82 0.82
N GLN A 160 -14.15 -7.68 -0.01
CA GLN A 160 -13.64 -9.00 -0.35
C GLN A 160 -13.17 -9.09 -1.80
N GLU A 161 -12.10 -8.36 -2.11
CA GLU A 161 -11.54 -8.36 -3.48
C GLU A 161 -10.74 -9.63 -3.77
N PHE A 162 -10.87 -10.11 -5.01
CA PHE A 162 -10.07 -11.19 -5.59
C PHE A 162 -9.44 -10.67 -6.88
N ALA A 163 -8.14 -10.90 -7.09
CA ALA A 163 -7.52 -10.74 -8.40
C ALA A 163 -7.41 -12.11 -9.07
N GLY A 164 -7.91 -12.22 -10.30
CA GLY A 164 -7.88 -13.44 -11.12
C GLY A 164 -7.32 -13.18 -12.51
#